data_AF-A0A1T5JT93-F1
#
_entry.id   AF-A0A1T5JT93-F1
#
_cell.length_a   1.000
_cell.length_b   1.000
_cell.length_c   1.000
_cell.angle_alpha   90.00
_cell.angle_beta   90.00
_cell.angle_gamma   90.00
#
_symmetry.space_group_name_H-M   'P 1'
#
loop_
_entity.id
_entity.type
_entity.pdbx_description
1 polymer ?
#
loop_
_entity_poly.entity_id
_entity_poly.type
_entity_poly.pdbx_seq_one_letter_code
_entity_poly.pdbx_strand_id
1 'polypeptide(L)'
;MARQNKKRTESFPGRWAAALAFLAAFCFFQFAYPYHLVRREQMTLFVYDWDYIFQTYRGDGWLARLASDFLEQFFHLPVAGPLFVALLLTGIGAVVYKISRKFLGRWPSLGIAAAFYVWSFFRETGNLYITRYTVVMLAYLSLILLALQLRRAWLRPVAAAALLAAGVWTLGAPFHHHYGKPWSVPRIEYDRVIGLDDETAREHWDKVLKLSRKDLHMREASYCYNLAHAMKGDLGEALFNHSQDHHWTLLFQVSGDQTVFTNGLAGEAWFHVGDMTVAEQSAITSLQASPKHTGARYLVRLARVNLISGEEAAAQKYLDLLSKTLFYGKWARSMMPGRQDAATRAELDAARANLVRTDFVHHSDVPRSVLLSLLEVNPSNRVARNYLLCFDLLRYDLEEFMQDYAPDMIPARIYHEAVLIWLSQHDRLSEAELARYGVDAATVDRMNRFGRAPGKYRNTYWYYYMQALEAR
;
A
#
# COMPACT_ATOMS: atom_id res chain seq x y z
N MET A 1 4.14 -24.08 -53.80
CA MET A 1 3.90 -24.47 -52.39
C MET A 1 5.13 -24.41 -51.47
N ALA A 2 6.34 -24.85 -51.89
CA ALA A 2 7.54 -24.86 -51.02
C ALA A 2 7.99 -23.48 -50.47
N ARG A 3 7.87 -22.38 -51.24
CA ARG A 3 8.17 -21.01 -50.78
C ARG A 3 7.18 -20.47 -49.74
N GLN A 4 5.93 -20.95 -49.76
CA GLN A 4 4.90 -20.58 -48.78
C GLN A 4 5.09 -21.36 -47.46
N ASN A 5 5.47 -22.64 -47.54
CA ASN A 5 5.82 -23.43 -46.36
C ASN A 5 7.10 -22.93 -45.68
N LYS A 6 8.12 -22.49 -46.44
CA LYS A 6 9.35 -21.90 -45.88
C LYS A 6 9.10 -20.58 -45.14
N LYS A 7 8.21 -19.71 -45.66
CA LYS A 7 7.78 -18.48 -44.94
C LYS A 7 6.97 -18.77 -43.68
N ARG A 8 6.15 -19.83 -43.66
CA ARG A 8 5.36 -20.25 -42.47
C ARG A 8 6.27 -20.74 -41.34
N THR A 9 7.25 -21.59 -41.63
CA THR A 9 8.20 -22.11 -40.63
C THR A 9 9.22 -21.06 -40.18
N GLU A 10 9.59 -20.10 -41.04
CA GLU A 10 10.54 -19.03 -40.67
C GLU A 10 9.95 -17.96 -39.72
N SER A 11 8.63 -17.76 -39.74
CA SER A 11 7.89 -16.81 -38.87
C SER A 11 7.52 -17.37 -37.48
N PHE A 12 7.59 -18.69 -37.33
CA PHE A 12 7.10 -19.45 -36.19
C PHE A 12 7.82 -19.12 -34.87
N PRO A 13 9.17 -19.13 -34.77
CA PRO A 13 9.84 -18.99 -33.48
C PRO A 13 9.68 -17.61 -32.84
N GLY A 14 9.58 -16.54 -33.64
CA GLY A 14 9.40 -15.18 -33.11
C GLY A 14 8.03 -14.96 -32.48
N ARG A 15 6.97 -15.58 -33.02
CA ARG A 15 5.62 -15.49 -32.47
C ARG A 15 5.49 -16.26 -31.16
N TRP A 16 6.06 -17.46 -31.09
CA TRP A 16 6.12 -18.23 -29.85
C TRP A 16 6.94 -17.54 -28.77
N ALA A 17 8.10 -16.96 -29.13
CA ALA A 17 8.91 -16.19 -28.19
C ALA A 17 8.13 -14.98 -27.62
N ALA A 18 7.39 -14.25 -28.46
CA ALA A 18 6.55 -13.14 -28.01
C ALA A 18 5.39 -13.60 -27.11
N ALA A 19 4.73 -14.72 -27.45
CA ALA A 19 3.66 -15.29 -26.63
C ALA A 19 4.17 -15.78 -25.27
N LEU A 20 5.32 -16.45 -25.24
CA LEU A 20 5.98 -16.88 -24.00
C LEU A 20 6.42 -15.69 -23.14
N ALA A 21 7.01 -14.66 -23.74
CA ALA A 21 7.36 -13.43 -23.04
C ALA A 21 6.12 -12.76 -22.43
N PHE A 22 5.03 -12.64 -23.21
CA PHE A 22 3.77 -12.09 -22.74
C PHE A 22 3.24 -12.86 -21.53
N LEU A 23 3.13 -14.18 -21.64
CA LEU A 23 2.63 -15.04 -20.56
C LEU A 23 3.55 -14.96 -19.33
N ALA A 24 4.86 -14.90 -19.52
CA ALA A 24 5.81 -14.77 -18.42
C ALA A 24 5.62 -13.45 -17.65
N ALA A 25 5.54 -12.30 -18.35
CA ALA A 25 5.27 -11.01 -17.70
C ALA A 25 3.89 -10.98 -17.04
N PHE A 26 2.86 -11.47 -17.74
CA PHE A 26 1.50 -11.50 -17.20
C PHE A 26 1.43 -12.33 -15.93
N CYS A 27 1.90 -13.57 -15.94
CA CYS A 27 1.89 -14.44 -14.77
C CYS A 27 2.75 -13.88 -13.62
N PHE A 28 3.89 -13.26 -13.94
CA PHE A 28 4.73 -12.63 -12.92
C PHE A 28 3.99 -11.49 -12.21
N PHE A 29 3.45 -10.52 -12.94
CA PHE A 29 2.74 -9.40 -12.35
C PHE A 29 1.35 -9.77 -11.79
N GLN A 30 0.77 -10.87 -12.22
CA GLN A 30 -0.52 -11.37 -11.70
C GLN A 30 -0.37 -12.13 -10.37
N PHE A 31 0.69 -12.94 -10.23
CA PHE A 31 0.78 -13.92 -9.15
C PHE A 31 2.02 -13.75 -8.25
N ALA A 32 3.14 -13.31 -8.81
CA ALA A 32 4.40 -13.17 -8.06
C ALA A 32 4.65 -11.74 -7.55
N TYR A 33 4.10 -10.73 -8.24
CA TYR A 33 4.28 -9.30 -7.92
C TYR A 33 2.98 -8.48 -8.06
N PRO A 34 1.85 -8.90 -7.45
CA PRO A 34 0.53 -8.35 -7.72
C PRO A 34 0.28 -6.92 -7.21
N TYR A 35 0.91 -6.50 -6.11
CA TYR A 35 0.49 -5.27 -5.42
C TYR A 35 1.20 -3.99 -5.89
N HIS A 36 2.38 -4.11 -6.50
CA HIS A 36 3.13 -2.93 -6.95
C HIS A 36 2.40 -2.09 -8.00
N LEU A 37 1.58 -2.71 -8.87
CA LEU A 37 0.75 -1.99 -9.85
C LEU A 37 -0.38 -1.24 -9.15
N VAL A 38 -1.07 -1.92 -8.23
CA VAL A 38 -2.17 -1.34 -7.45
C VAL A 38 -1.69 -0.10 -6.70
N ARG A 39 -0.50 -0.16 -6.10
CA ARG A 39 0.08 0.99 -5.42
C ARG A 39 0.34 2.19 -6.32
N ARG A 40 0.71 1.98 -7.59
CA ARG A 40 0.90 3.08 -8.54
C ARG A 40 -0.42 3.80 -8.80
N GLU A 41 -1.50 3.04 -8.96
CA GLU A 41 -2.85 3.58 -9.12
C GLU A 41 -3.30 4.34 -7.89
N GLN A 42 -3.05 3.83 -6.68
CA GLN A 42 -3.39 4.54 -5.44
C GLN A 42 -2.68 5.89 -5.27
N MET A 43 -1.53 6.06 -5.92
CA MET A 43 -0.67 7.24 -5.81
C MET A 43 -0.96 8.31 -6.87
N THR A 44 -1.78 8.01 -7.89
CA THR A 44 -2.11 8.95 -8.98
C THR A 44 -3.61 8.99 -9.23
N LEU A 45 -4.11 10.07 -9.84
CA LEU A 45 -5.50 10.15 -10.28
C LEU A 45 -5.59 10.55 -11.75
N PHE A 46 -6.43 9.83 -12.49
CA PHE A 46 -6.91 10.25 -13.80
C PHE A 46 -8.33 10.78 -13.67
N VAL A 47 -8.51 12.06 -13.96
CA VAL A 47 -9.78 12.77 -13.80
C VAL A 47 -10.37 13.06 -15.18
N TYR A 48 -11.60 12.63 -15.41
CA TYR A 48 -12.37 12.90 -16.62
C TYR A 48 -12.97 14.31 -16.55
N ASP A 49 -12.10 15.31 -16.57
CA ASP A 49 -12.45 16.72 -16.50
C ASP A 49 -11.68 17.54 -17.54
N TRP A 50 -12.35 18.50 -18.16
CA TRP A 50 -11.73 19.32 -19.20
C TRP A 50 -10.58 20.17 -18.66
N ASP A 51 -10.68 20.70 -17.44
CA ASP A 51 -9.61 21.50 -16.85
C ASP A 51 -8.37 20.65 -16.62
N TYR A 52 -8.54 19.42 -16.14
CA TYR A 52 -7.44 18.45 -15.98
C TYR A 52 -6.74 18.15 -17.32
N ILE A 53 -7.53 17.90 -18.38
CA ILE A 53 -7.00 17.60 -19.72
C ILE A 53 -6.27 18.83 -20.29
N PHE A 54 -6.85 20.03 -20.19
CA PHE A 54 -6.24 21.26 -20.69
C PHE A 54 -4.96 21.64 -19.92
N GLN A 55 -4.94 21.46 -18.60
CA GLN A 55 -3.74 21.66 -17.80
C GLN A 55 -2.63 20.67 -18.20
N THR A 56 -3.00 19.42 -18.47
CA THR A 56 -2.06 18.38 -18.93
C THR A 56 -1.49 18.73 -20.31
N TYR A 57 -2.32 19.19 -21.24
CA TYR A 57 -1.93 19.57 -22.61
C TYR A 57 -0.89 20.70 -22.67
N ARG A 58 -0.93 21.65 -21.73
CA ARG A 58 0.01 22.78 -21.68
C ARG A 58 1.45 22.39 -21.33
N GLY A 59 1.68 21.17 -20.82
CA GLY A 59 3.02 20.69 -20.47
C GLY A 59 3.70 19.89 -21.58
N ASP A 60 5.02 19.81 -21.53
CA ASP A 60 5.79 18.93 -22.42
C ASP A 60 5.43 17.46 -22.19
N GLY A 61 5.39 16.67 -23.27
CA GLY A 61 5.08 15.24 -23.20
C GLY A 61 3.64 14.93 -22.78
N TRP A 62 2.71 15.87 -23.02
CA TRP A 62 1.32 15.77 -22.60
C TRP A 62 0.63 14.49 -23.07
N LEU A 63 0.90 14.01 -24.29
CA LEU A 63 0.22 12.85 -24.85
C LEU A 63 0.69 11.58 -24.15
N ALA A 64 2.00 11.44 -23.92
CA ALA A 64 2.53 10.33 -23.16
C ALA A 64 2.05 10.35 -21.70
N ARG A 65 1.95 11.54 -21.09
CA ARG A 65 1.40 11.71 -19.75
C ARG A 65 -0.06 11.25 -19.69
N LEU A 66 -0.91 11.78 -20.57
CA LEU A 66 -2.34 11.44 -20.62
C LEU A 66 -2.56 9.95 -20.90
N ALA A 67 -1.82 9.36 -21.86
CA ALA A 67 -1.89 7.94 -22.15
C ALA A 67 -1.42 7.07 -20.98
N SER A 68 -0.35 7.48 -20.29
CA SER A 68 0.16 6.73 -19.13
C SER A 68 -0.80 6.78 -17.94
N ASP A 69 -1.33 7.96 -17.63
CA ASP A 69 -2.24 8.14 -16.50
C ASP A 69 -3.58 7.41 -16.77
N PHE A 70 -4.04 7.40 -18.03
CA PHE A 70 -5.20 6.62 -18.47
C PHE A 70 -4.99 5.11 -18.40
N LEU A 71 -3.77 4.61 -18.58
CA LEU A 71 -3.47 3.18 -18.42
C LEU A 71 -3.36 2.78 -16.95
N GLU A 72 -2.74 3.64 -16.13
CA GLU A 72 -2.50 3.38 -14.71
C GLU A 72 -3.80 3.22 -13.90
N GLN A 73 -4.90 3.90 -14.25
CA GLN A 73 -6.19 3.66 -13.57
C GLN A 73 -6.63 2.19 -13.64
N PHE A 74 -6.31 1.44 -14.70
CA PHE A 74 -6.68 0.03 -14.81
C PHE A 74 -5.85 -0.88 -13.90
N PHE A 75 -4.78 -0.37 -13.29
CA PHE A 75 -4.00 -1.12 -12.31
C PHE A 75 -4.77 -1.33 -11.00
N HIS A 76 -5.88 -0.62 -10.82
CA HIS A 76 -6.90 -0.91 -9.81
C HIS A 76 -7.46 -2.34 -9.94
N LEU A 77 -7.53 -2.87 -11.17
CA LEU A 77 -8.08 -4.20 -11.43
C LEU A 77 -6.97 -5.27 -11.41
N PRO A 78 -7.11 -6.35 -10.62
CA PRO A 78 -6.06 -7.35 -10.45
C PRO A 78 -5.54 -7.99 -11.73
N VAL A 79 -6.38 -8.09 -12.78
CA VAL A 79 -6.04 -8.74 -14.05
C VAL A 79 -5.69 -7.75 -15.16
N ALA A 80 -6.36 -6.60 -15.21
CA ALA A 80 -6.18 -5.65 -16.29
C ALA A 80 -4.81 -4.97 -16.23
N GLY A 81 -4.31 -4.65 -15.03
CA GLY A 81 -2.99 -4.06 -14.86
C GLY A 81 -1.86 -4.94 -15.41
N PRO A 82 -1.71 -6.20 -14.93
CA PRO A 82 -0.72 -7.14 -15.46
C PRO A 82 -0.84 -7.37 -16.98
N LEU A 83 -2.08 -7.40 -17.50
CA LEU A 83 -2.34 -7.50 -18.93
C LEU A 83 -1.75 -6.32 -19.70
N PHE A 84 -2.03 -5.08 -19.29
CA PHE A 84 -1.52 -3.89 -19.97
C PHE A 84 0.01 -3.80 -19.91
N VAL A 85 0.62 -4.09 -18.75
CA VAL A 85 2.09 -4.09 -18.63
C VAL A 85 2.71 -5.17 -19.52
N ALA A 86 2.15 -6.39 -19.54
CA ALA A 86 2.64 -7.45 -20.42
C ALA A 86 2.51 -7.09 -21.91
N LEU A 87 1.41 -6.44 -22.31
CA LEU A 87 1.23 -5.93 -23.67
C LEU A 87 2.26 -4.84 -24.03
N LEU A 88 2.53 -3.90 -23.12
CA LEU A 88 3.53 -2.85 -23.33
C LEU A 88 4.94 -3.44 -23.50
N LEU A 89 5.35 -4.33 -22.59
CA LEU A 89 6.67 -4.97 -22.61
C LEU A 89 6.87 -5.82 -23.88
N THR A 90 5.88 -6.63 -24.24
CA THR A 90 5.96 -7.43 -25.47
C THR A 90 5.85 -6.59 -26.72
N GLY A 91 5.10 -5.48 -26.69
CA GLY A 91 5.08 -4.47 -27.73
C GLY A 91 6.46 -3.89 -27.99
N ILE A 92 7.20 -3.53 -26.94
CA ILE A 92 8.59 -3.07 -27.03
C ILE A 92 9.46 -4.12 -27.72
N GLY A 93 9.45 -5.36 -27.22
CA GLY A 93 10.23 -6.46 -27.81
C GLY A 93 9.90 -6.68 -29.29
N ALA A 94 8.61 -6.63 -29.65
CA ALA A 94 8.15 -6.80 -31.03
C ALA A 94 8.58 -5.65 -31.95
N VAL A 95 8.52 -4.40 -31.49
CA VAL A 95 8.96 -3.24 -32.27
C VAL A 95 10.48 -3.26 -32.45
N VAL A 96 11.25 -3.53 -31.39
CA VAL A 96 12.71 -3.68 -31.46
C VAL A 96 13.09 -4.80 -32.44
N TYR A 97 12.44 -5.95 -32.36
CA TYR A 97 12.65 -7.05 -33.31
C TYR A 97 12.42 -6.59 -34.76
N LYS A 98 11.30 -5.90 -35.03
CA LYS A 98 10.99 -5.39 -36.38
C LYS A 98 12.02 -4.37 -36.89
N ILE A 99 12.55 -3.51 -36.01
CA ILE A 99 13.61 -2.55 -36.35
C ILE A 99 14.90 -3.32 -36.67
N SER A 100 15.37 -4.18 -35.77
CA SER A 100 16.62 -4.93 -35.94
C SER A 100 16.59 -5.83 -37.17
N ARG A 101 15.44 -6.43 -37.51
CA ARG A 101 15.28 -7.27 -38.71
C ARG A 101 15.49 -6.53 -40.03
N LYS A 102 15.48 -5.19 -40.04
CA LYS A 102 15.83 -4.40 -41.23
C LYS A 102 17.33 -4.37 -41.52
N PHE A 103 18.17 -4.68 -40.52
CA PHE A 103 19.62 -4.56 -40.62
C PHE A 103 20.35 -5.88 -40.33
N LEU A 104 19.76 -6.75 -39.50
CA LEU A 104 20.39 -7.96 -38.99
C LEU A 104 19.60 -9.23 -39.33
N GLY A 105 20.28 -10.38 -39.23
CA GLY A 105 19.67 -11.70 -39.33
C GLY A 105 18.62 -11.98 -38.24
N ARG A 106 17.91 -13.09 -38.37
CA ARG A 106 16.80 -13.46 -37.46
C ARG A 106 17.26 -13.62 -36.01
N TRP A 107 18.31 -14.40 -35.79
CA TRP A 107 18.79 -14.76 -34.46
C TRP A 107 19.40 -13.56 -33.70
N PRO A 108 20.28 -12.73 -34.29
CA PRO A 108 20.75 -11.51 -33.64
C PRO A 108 19.61 -10.55 -33.29
N SER A 109 18.63 -10.40 -34.18
CA SER A 109 17.46 -9.54 -33.94
C SER A 109 16.60 -10.05 -32.77
N LEU A 110 16.45 -11.37 -32.65
CA LEU A 110 15.74 -11.99 -31.53
C LEU A 110 16.49 -11.76 -30.21
N GLY A 111 17.83 -11.88 -30.22
CA GLY A 111 18.68 -11.57 -29.06
C GLY A 111 18.56 -10.12 -28.60
N ILE A 112 18.62 -9.16 -29.53
CA ILE A 112 18.45 -7.73 -29.21
C ILE A 112 17.05 -7.45 -28.64
N ALA A 113 16.01 -8.02 -29.27
CA ALA A 113 14.64 -7.87 -28.79
C ALA A 113 14.44 -8.46 -27.38
N ALA A 114 15.02 -9.63 -27.11
CA ALA A 114 15.00 -10.24 -25.79
C ALA A 114 15.75 -9.39 -24.76
N ALA A 115 16.92 -8.84 -25.10
CA ALA A 115 17.67 -7.95 -24.21
C ALA A 115 16.88 -6.69 -23.84
N PHE A 116 16.25 -6.03 -24.83
CA PHE A 116 15.40 -4.86 -24.59
C PHE A 116 14.15 -5.20 -23.76
N TYR A 117 13.54 -6.36 -24.02
CA TYR A 117 12.41 -6.85 -23.24
C TYR A 117 12.79 -7.08 -21.77
N VAL A 118 13.88 -7.82 -21.51
CA VAL A 118 14.36 -8.12 -20.16
C VAL A 118 14.73 -6.83 -19.43
N TRP A 119 15.43 -5.92 -20.11
CA TRP A 119 15.76 -4.61 -19.55
C TRP A 119 14.52 -3.79 -19.16
N SER A 120 13.49 -3.79 -20.02
CA SER A 120 12.23 -3.09 -19.73
C SER A 120 11.46 -3.75 -18.58
N PHE A 121 11.43 -5.08 -18.54
CA PHE A 121 10.79 -5.86 -17.49
C PHE A 121 11.37 -5.53 -16.12
N PHE A 122 12.71 -5.53 -15.97
CA PHE A 122 13.35 -5.22 -14.69
C PHE A 122 13.25 -3.75 -14.30
N ARG A 123 13.06 -2.83 -15.26
CA ARG A 123 12.73 -1.44 -14.93
C ARG A 123 11.31 -1.33 -14.36
N GLU A 124 10.35 -2.06 -14.94
CA GLU A 124 8.97 -2.09 -14.46
C GLU A 124 8.83 -2.64 -13.03
N THR A 125 9.76 -3.45 -12.53
CA THR A 125 9.71 -3.89 -11.12
C THR A 125 10.17 -2.83 -10.12
N GLY A 126 10.53 -1.63 -10.56
CA GLY A 126 10.96 -0.54 -9.67
C GLY A 126 9.78 0.10 -8.92
N ASN A 127 9.92 0.30 -7.61
CA ASN A 127 8.88 0.92 -6.78
C ASN A 127 8.53 2.36 -7.18
N LEU A 128 9.53 3.13 -7.63
CA LEU A 128 9.37 4.51 -8.10
C LEU A 128 9.27 4.61 -9.63
N TYR A 129 9.17 3.47 -10.31
CA TYR A 129 9.08 3.48 -11.76
C TYR A 129 7.69 3.92 -12.19
N ILE A 130 7.64 4.90 -13.09
CA ILE A 130 6.39 5.44 -13.64
C ILE A 130 6.14 4.78 -14.99
N THR A 131 4.96 4.20 -15.19
CA THR A 131 4.59 3.44 -16.40
C THR A 131 4.71 4.29 -17.67
N ARG A 132 4.60 5.61 -17.53
CA ARG A 132 4.90 6.61 -18.57
C ARG A 132 6.19 6.32 -19.31
N TYR A 133 7.23 5.85 -18.64
CA TYR A 133 8.52 5.60 -19.26
C TYR A 133 8.47 4.46 -20.27
N THR A 134 7.72 3.39 -19.98
CA THR A 134 7.48 2.28 -20.91
C THR A 134 6.62 2.73 -22.09
N VAL A 135 5.60 3.56 -21.84
CA VAL A 135 4.76 4.14 -22.90
C VAL A 135 5.59 5.03 -23.83
N VAL A 136 6.39 5.96 -23.29
CA VAL A 136 7.28 6.84 -24.06
C VAL A 136 8.27 6.03 -24.88
N MET A 137 8.89 5.02 -24.28
CA MET A 137 9.85 4.17 -24.97
C MET A 137 9.21 3.41 -26.14
N LEU A 138 8.06 2.79 -25.93
CA LEU A 138 7.32 2.11 -26.99
C LEU A 138 6.91 3.09 -28.10
N ALA A 139 6.48 4.30 -27.75
CA ALA A 139 6.09 5.33 -28.71
C ALA A 139 7.28 5.78 -29.57
N TYR A 140 8.43 6.10 -28.96
CA TYR A 140 9.64 6.48 -29.71
C TYR A 140 10.16 5.37 -30.62
N LEU A 141 10.19 4.12 -30.13
CA LEU A 141 10.54 2.97 -30.96
C LEU A 141 9.56 2.82 -32.14
N SER A 142 8.27 3.08 -31.92
CA SER A 142 7.25 3.02 -32.98
C SER A 142 7.44 4.13 -34.02
N LEU A 143 7.82 5.34 -33.62
CA LEU A 143 8.16 6.44 -34.53
C LEU A 143 9.39 6.11 -35.39
N ILE A 144 10.43 5.52 -34.80
CA ILE A 144 11.61 5.04 -35.54
C ILE A 144 11.19 3.97 -36.56
N LEU A 145 10.38 2.99 -36.12
CA LEU A 145 9.90 1.95 -37.02
C LEU A 145 9.10 2.53 -38.19
N LEU A 146 8.27 3.55 -37.94
CA LEU A 146 7.48 4.27 -38.94
C LEU A 146 8.39 4.99 -39.95
N ALA A 147 9.39 5.76 -39.51
CA ALA A 147 10.37 6.38 -40.41
C ALA A 147 11.08 5.35 -41.30
N LEU A 148 11.42 4.19 -40.74
CA LEU A 148 12.07 3.12 -41.49
C LEU A 148 11.15 2.45 -42.53
N GLN A 149 9.83 2.65 -42.49
CA GLN A 149 8.89 2.11 -43.50
C GLN A 149 8.89 2.91 -44.80
N LEU A 150 9.55 4.08 -44.85
CA LEU A 150 9.67 4.87 -46.06
C LEU A 150 10.39 4.10 -47.18
N ARG A 151 9.81 4.20 -48.39
CA ARG A 151 10.28 3.53 -49.60
C ARG A 151 11.69 4.02 -50.00
N ARG A 152 11.94 5.32 -49.91
CA ARG A 152 13.24 5.94 -50.25
C ARG A 152 14.18 5.86 -49.05
N ALA A 153 15.27 5.10 -49.18
CA ALA A 153 16.19 4.84 -48.08
C ALA A 153 16.87 6.10 -47.52
N TRP A 154 17.23 7.06 -48.38
CA TRP A 154 17.89 8.30 -47.98
C TRP A 154 16.99 9.26 -47.19
N LEU A 155 15.66 9.14 -47.31
CA LEU A 155 14.69 9.94 -46.54
C LEU A 155 14.47 9.43 -45.12
N ARG A 156 14.85 8.17 -44.83
CA ARG A 156 14.65 7.54 -43.52
C ARG A 156 15.29 8.31 -42.35
N PRO A 157 16.58 8.71 -42.40
CA PRO A 157 17.18 9.47 -41.29
C PRO A 157 16.53 10.85 -41.10
N VAL A 158 16.18 11.53 -42.19
CA VAL A 158 15.50 12.84 -42.14
C VAL A 158 14.12 12.70 -41.50
N ALA A 159 13.34 11.70 -41.93
CA ALA A 159 12.04 11.42 -41.34
C ALA A 159 12.13 10.97 -39.88
N ALA A 160 13.14 10.16 -39.53
CA ALA A 160 13.38 9.79 -38.14
C ALA A 160 13.69 11.03 -37.30
N ALA A 161 14.60 11.90 -37.74
CA ALA A 161 14.91 13.14 -37.04
C ALA A 161 13.67 14.03 -36.86
N ALA A 162 12.86 14.21 -37.91
CA ALA A 162 11.62 14.98 -37.85
C ALA A 162 10.59 14.38 -36.89
N LEU A 163 10.35 13.07 -36.95
CA LEU A 163 9.42 12.39 -36.05
C LEU A 163 9.91 12.39 -34.60
N LEU A 164 11.21 12.23 -34.37
CA LEU A 164 11.79 12.29 -33.03
C LEU A 164 11.66 13.71 -32.44
N ALA A 165 11.92 14.74 -33.25
CA ALA A 165 11.75 16.14 -32.85
C ALA A 165 10.28 16.46 -32.50
N ALA A 166 9.33 16.04 -33.35
CA ALA A 166 7.90 16.14 -33.05
C ALA A 166 7.49 15.30 -31.82
N GLY A 167 8.15 14.17 -31.63
CA GLY A 167 8.01 13.30 -30.48
C GLY A 167 8.42 13.97 -29.18
N VAL A 168 9.47 14.82 -29.17
CA VAL A 168 9.89 15.54 -27.94
C VAL A 168 8.77 16.42 -27.40
N TRP A 169 8.03 17.12 -28.26
CA TRP A 169 6.92 17.95 -27.84
C TRP A 169 5.73 17.13 -27.31
N THR A 170 5.34 16.07 -28.02
CA THR A 170 4.15 15.25 -27.68
C THR A 170 4.39 14.20 -26.59
N LEU A 171 5.56 13.56 -26.57
CA LEU A 171 5.93 12.44 -25.70
C LEU A 171 6.92 12.83 -24.58
N GLY A 172 7.56 13.99 -24.69
CA GLY A 172 8.56 14.48 -23.74
C GLY A 172 9.96 13.93 -24.04
N ALA A 173 11.00 14.55 -23.47
CA ALA A 173 12.37 14.14 -23.74
C ALA A 173 12.66 12.72 -23.22
N PRO A 174 13.13 11.77 -24.07
CA PRO A 174 13.22 10.33 -23.74
C PRO A 174 14.26 9.94 -22.67
N PHE A 175 15.12 10.89 -22.24
CA PHE A 175 16.23 10.66 -21.28
C PHE A 175 16.32 11.69 -20.14
N HIS A 176 15.21 12.32 -19.77
CA HIS A 176 15.05 13.07 -18.52
C HIS A 176 15.62 12.34 -17.27
N HIS A 177 16.30 13.06 -16.40
CA HIS A 177 16.94 12.50 -15.19
C HIS A 177 15.98 11.75 -14.24
N HIS A 178 14.67 11.89 -14.44
CA HIS A 178 13.61 11.22 -13.70
C HIS A 178 13.26 9.80 -14.20
N TYR A 179 13.82 9.27 -15.30
CA TYR A 179 13.48 7.94 -15.90
C TYR A 179 13.66 6.69 -15.02
N GLY A 180 13.91 6.87 -13.73
CA GLY A 180 14.13 5.82 -12.76
C GLY A 180 15.50 5.17 -12.90
N LYS A 181 15.76 4.17 -12.08
CA LYS A 181 17.02 3.42 -12.14
C LYS A 181 17.11 2.67 -13.48
N PRO A 182 18.31 2.57 -14.08
CA PRO A 182 18.51 1.82 -15.32
C PRO A 182 18.22 0.33 -15.16
N TRP A 183 18.25 -0.18 -13.93
CA TRP A 183 17.90 -1.54 -13.56
C TRP A 183 17.23 -1.54 -12.19
N SER A 184 16.19 -2.36 -12.02
CA SER A 184 15.61 -2.67 -10.71
C SER A 184 15.47 -4.18 -10.55
N VAL A 185 15.37 -4.65 -9.31
CA VAL A 185 15.12 -6.05 -9.01
C VAL A 185 13.83 -6.15 -8.21
N PRO A 186 12.98 -7.15 -8.49
CA PRO A 186 11.73 -7.32 -7.76
C PRO A 186 12.02 -7.65 -6.30
N ARG A 187 11.35 -6.92 -5.40
CA ARG A 187 11.45 -7.14 -3.95
C ARG A 187 10.15 -7.75 -3.45
N ILE A 188 10.08 -9.09 -3.44
CA ILE A 188 8.85 -9.84 -3.16
C ILE A 188 8.30 -9.54 -1.75
N GLU A 189 9.17 -9.47 -0.75
CA GLU A 189 8.78 -9.10 0.62
C GLU A 189 8.18 -7.68 0.67
N TYR A 190 8.78 -6.74 -0.05
CA TYR A 190 8.27 -5.37 -0.13
C TYR A 190 6.91 -5.29 -0.84
N ASP A 191 6.71 -6.05 -1.92
CA ASP A 191 5.40 -6.15 -2.60
C ASP A 191 4.33 -6.77 -1.69
N ARG A 192 4.71 -7.75 -0.87
CA ARG A 192 3.82 -8.30 0.16
C ARG A 192 3.42 -7.26 1.20
N VAL A 193 4.37 -6.42 1.65
CA VAL A 193 4.09 -5.30 2.57
C VAL A 193 3.22 -4.22 1.93
N ILE A 194 3.40 -3.93 0.65
CA ILE A 194 2.47 -3.09 -0.12
C ILE A 194 1.07 -3.72 -0.12
N GLY A 195 0.99 -5.03 -0.30
CA GLY A 195 -0.30 -5.75 -0.25
C GLY A 195 -0.97 -5.67 1.12
N LEU A 196 -0.20 -5.73 2.20
CA LEU A 196 -0.72 -5.52 3.55
C LEU A 196 -1.33 -4.12 3.70
N ASP A 197 -0.62 -3.10 3.24
CA ASP A 197 -1.06 -1.71 3.25
C ASP A 197 -2.34 -1.48 2.40
N ASP A 198 -2.34 -2.02 1.18
CA ASP A 198 -3.47 -1.96 0.25
C ASP A 198 -4.73 -2.66 0.81
N GLU A 199 -4.60 -3.87 1.34
CA GLU A 199 -5.71 -4.62 1.91
C GLU A 199 -6.16 -4.04 3.27
N THR A 200 -5.28 -3.36 4.00
CA THR A 200 -5.62 -2.59 5.22
C THR A 200 -6.46 -1.38 4.86
N ALA A 201 -6.07 -0.60 3.85
CA ALA A 201 -6.82 0.57 3.38
C ALA A 201 -8.22 0.20 2.84
N ARG A 202 -8.39 -1.02 2.35
CA ARG A 202 -9.68 -1.60 1.92
C ARG A 202 -10.42 -2.36 3.03
N GLU A 203 -9.88 -2.39 4.24
CA GLU A 203 -10.46 -3.04 5.42
C GLU A 203 -10.71 -4.56 5.23
N HIS A 204 -9.90 -5.23 4.40
CA HIS A 204 -9.98 -6.67 4.16
C HIS A 204 -9.15 -7.46 5.18
N TRP A 205 -9.54 -7.38 6.46
CA TRP A 205 -8.78 -7.91 7.60
C TRP A 205 -8.35 -9.38 7.46
N ASP A 206 -9.20 -10.25 6.93
CA ASP A 206 -8.85 -11.67 6.73
C ASP A 206 -7.73 -11.87 5.70
N LYS A 207 -7.62 -11.00 4.70
CA LYS A 207 -6.51 -11.05 3.74
C LYS A 207 -5.24 -10.48 4.34
N VAL A 208 -5.35 -9.39 5.12
CA VAL A 208 -4.21 -8.82 5.86
C VAL A 208 -3.56 -9.91 6.71
N LEU A 209 -4.36 -10.67 7.48
CA LEU A 209 -3.85 -11.77 8.31
C LEU A 209 -3.22 -12.92 7.51
N LYS A 210 -3.72 -13.21 6.30
CA LYS A 210 -3.13 -14.23 5.41
C LYS A 210 -1.79 -13.78 4.83
N LEU A 211 -1.62 -12.47 4.60
CA LEU A 211 -0.41 -11.87 4.06
C LEU A 211 0.65 -11.63 5.15
N SER A 212 0.25 -11.38 6.40
CA SER A 212 1.12 -11.10 7.55
C SER A 212 1.73 -12.38 8.14
N ARG A 213 2.41 -13.15 7.31
CA ARG A 213 3.09 -14.38 7.72
C ARG A 213 4.32 -14.05 8.57
N LYS A 214 4.67 -14.95 9.48
CA LYS A 214 5.76 -14.78 10.46
C LYS A 214 7.17 -14.63 9.87
N ASP A 215 7.36 -14.95 8.60
CA ASP A 215 8.63 -14.74 7.87
C ASP A 215 8.87 -13.27 7.49
N LEU A 216 7.86 -12.39 7.66
CA LEU A 216 7.94 -11.00 7.25
C LEU A 216 8.34 -10.08 8.42
N HIS A 217 9.64 -9.88 8.59
CA HIS A 217 10.22 -9.05 9.64
C HIS A 217 10.30 -7.57 9.22
N MET A 218 9.14 -6.94 8.98
CA MET A 218 9.04 -5.50 8.71
C MET A 218 8.03 -4.86 9.66
N ARG A 219 8.36 -3.69 10.22
CA ARG A 219 7.50 -2.98 11.19
C ARG A 219 6.10 -2.72 10.64
N GLU A 220 6.00 -2.38 9.36
CA GLU A 220 4.73 -2.14 8.67
C GLU A 220 3.86 -3.39 8.58
N ALA A 221 4.49 -4.58 8.51
CA ALA A 221 3.75 -5.83 8.56
C ALA A 221 3.15 -6.09 9.94
N SER A 222 3.93 -5.85 11.00
CA SER A 222 3.44 -5.93 12.39
C SER A 222 2.32 -4.93 12.65
N TYR A 223 2.44 -3.70 12.12
CA TYR A 223 1.39 -2.68 12.20
C TYR A 223 0.07 -3.16 11.58
N CYS A 224 0.10 -3.63 10.34
CA CYS A 224 -1.10 -4.12 9.65
C CYS A 224 -1.69 -5.34 10.36
N TYR A 225 -0.84 -6.25 10.86
CA TYR A 225 -1.25 -7.41 11.66
C TYR A 225 -1.98 -6.99 12.95
N ASN A 226 -1.39 -6.06 13.70
CA ASN A 226 -1.95 -5.55 14.94
C ASN A 226 -3.31 -4.88 14.69
N LEU A 227 -3.40 -4.02 13.68
CA LEU A 227 -4.65 -3.36 13.31
C LEU A 227 -5.72 -4.38 12.88
N ALA A 228 -5.38 -5.38 12.07
CA ALA A 228 -6.32 -6.41 11.67
C ALA A 228 -6.88 -7.20 12.86
N HIS A 229 -6.04 -7.58 13.83
CA HIS A 229 -6.50 -8.23 15.06
C HIS A 229 -7.31 -7.29 15.97
N ALA A 230 -6.98 -6.00 16.00
CA ALA A 230 -7.79 -5.03 16.74
C ALA A 230 -9.21 -4.92 16.15
N MET A 231 -9.31 -4.88 14.82
CA MET A 231 -10.60 -4.82 14.12
C MET A 231 -11.40 -6.12 14.22
N LYS A 232 -10.75 -7.26 14.47
CA LYS A 232 -11.41 -8.54 14.79
C LYS A 232 -11.72 -8.72 16.27
N GLY A 233 -11.23 -7.83 17.13
CA GLY A 233 -11.48 -7.84 18.58
C GLY A 233 -10.58 -8.80 19.38
N ASP A 234 -9.47 -9.29 18.81
CA ASP A 234 -8.58 -10.29 19.43
C ASP A 234 -7.11 -9.82 19.55
N LEU A 235 -6.83 -8.52 19.43
CA LEU A 235 -5.47 -7.96 19.56
C LEU A 235 -4.76 -8.41 20.86
N GLY A 236 -5.46 -8.40 21.99
CA GLY A 236 -4.91 -8.83 23.28
C GLY A 236 -4.56 -10.32 23.34
N GLU A 237 -5.06 -11.15 22.43
CA GLU A 237 -4.64 -12.55 22.30
C GLU A 237 -3.47 -12.71 21.33
N ALA A 238 -3.47 -11.87 20.29
CA ALA A 238 -2.68 -12.05 19.10
C ALA A 238 -1.37 -11.24 19.05
N LEU A 239 -1.24 -10.17 19.86
CA LEU A 239 -0.14 -9.20 19.78
C LEU A 239 1.25 -9.87 19.68
N PHE A 240 1.56 -10.77 20.60
CA PHE A 240 2.87 -11.44 20.67
C PHE A 240 2.96 -12.72 19.82
N ASN A 241 1.95 -13.05 19.00
CA ASN A 241 2.07 -14.15 18.03
C ASN A 241 2.85 -13.75 16.77
N HIS A 242 3.06 -12.44 16.56
CA HIS A 242 3.90 -11.84 15.52
C HIS A 242 5.05 -11.06 16.16
N SER A 243 6.16 -10.89 15.43
CA SER A 243 7.30 -10.10 15.93
C SER A 243 6.87 -8.65 16.20
N GLN A 244 7.15 -8.16 17.39
CA GLN A 244 6.98 -6.76 17.77
C GLN A 244 8.37 -6.15 17.94
N ASP A 245 8.64 -5.07 17.22
CA ASP A 245 9.95 -4.42 17.26
C ASP A 245 9.99 -3.29 18.29
N HIS A 246 8.88 -2.54 18.43
CA HIS A 246 8.79 -1.34 19.27
C HIS A 246 7.33 -0.96 19.52
N HIS A 247 7.00 -0.16 20.54
CA HIS A 247 5.63 0.35 20.74
C HIS A 247 5.07 1.15 19.55
N TRP A 248 5.94 1.70 18.70
CA TRP A 248 5.56 2.40 17.47
C TRP A 248 5.05 1.42 16.39
N THR A 249 5.15 0.10 16.57
CA THR A 249 4.50 -0.87 15.66
C THR A 249 2.98 -0.94 15.86
N LEU A 250 2.43 -0.40 16.96
CA LEU A 250 0.98 -0.26 17.12
C LEU A 250 0.47 1.00 16.43
N LEU A 251 1.10 2.13 16.70
CA LEU A 251 0.72 3.44 16.18
C LEU A 251 1.97 4.07 15.59
N PHE A 252 2.06 4.26 14.28
CA PHE A 252 3.20 4.98 13.72
C PHE A 252 3.06 6.48 13.94
N GLN A 253 4.20 7.15 14.13
CA GLN A 253 4.26 8.60 14.10
C GLN A 253 4.10 9.11 12.66
N VAL A 254 3.34 10.19 12.51
CA VAL A 254 3.27 10.97 11.29
C VAL A 254 4.34 12.05 11.37
N SER A 255 5.33 12.00 10.48
CA SER A 255 6.40 13.02 10.46
C SER A 255 6.97 13.24 9.05
N GLY A 256 7.64 14.38 8.84
CA GLY A 256 8.30 14.69 7.57
C GLY A 256 9.49 13.76 7.25
N ASP A 257 10.05 13.10 8.26
CA ASP A 257 11.19 12.19 8.10
C ASP A 257 10.76 10.77 7.69
N GLN A 258 9.48 10.44 7.86
CA GLN A 258 8.93 9.16 7.45
C GLN A 258 8.71 9.08 5.94
N THR A 259 8.75 7.86 5.41
CA THR A 259 8.43 7.64 3.99
C THR A 259 6.94 7.88 3.74
N VAL A 260 6.57 8.23 2.50
CA VAL A 260 5.14 8.33 2.08
C VAL A 260 4.36 7.05 2.38
N PHE A 261 5.04 5.90 2.31
CA PHE A 261 4.47 4.61 2.65
C PHE A 261 4.06 4.53 4.12
N THR A 262 5.03 4.79 5.02
CA THR A 262 4.84 4.69 6.47
C THR A 262 3.86 5.77 6.96
N ASN A 263 3.96 7.00 6.43
CA ASN A 263 2.99 8.05 6.71
C ASN A 263 1.58 7.68 6.25
N GLY A 264 1.44 7.04 5.08
CA GLY A 264 0.14 6.58 4.58
C GLY A 264 -0.48 5.50 5.48
N LEU A 265 0.34 4.57 5.96
CA LEU A 265 -0.09 3.56 6.94
C LEU A 265 -0.46 4.17 8.28
N ALA A 266 0.32 5.12 8.79
CA ALA A 266 0.20 5.66 10.14
C ALA A 266 -1.23 6.11 10.49
N GLY A 267 -1.93 6.74 9.54
CA GLY A 267 -3.29 7.23 9.74
C GLY A 267 -4.38 6.16 9.79
N GLU A 268 -4.10 4.92 9.36
CA GLU A 268 -5.11 3.85 9.29
C GLU A 268 -5.57 3.42 10.70
N ALA A 269 -4.64 3.17 11.61
CA ALA A 269 -4.98 2.83 13.00
C ALA A 269 -5.66 4.00 13.71
N TRP A 270 -5.19 5.24 13.50
CA TRP A 270 -5.82 6.43 14.08
C TRP A 270 -7.27 6.60 13.62
N PHE A 271 -7.52 6.39 12.32
CA PHE A 271 -8.86 6.38 11.76
C PHE A 271 -9.78 5.36 12.46
N HIS A 272 -9.30 4.14 12.69
CA HIS A 272 -10.10 3.09 13.33
C HIS A 272 -10.25 3.25 14.85
N VAL A 273 -9.25 3.82 15.50
CA VAL A 273 -9.26 4.13 16.94
C VAL A 273 -10.23 5.28 17.24
N GLY A 274 -10.47 6.20 16.29
CA GLY A 274 -11.41 7.31 16.42
C GLY A 274 -10.76 8.69 16.40
N ASP A 275 -9.44 8.76 16.16
CA ASP A 275 -8.74 10.04 16.01
C ASP A 275 -8.71 10.47 14.54
N MET A 276 -9.64 11.36 14.20
CA MET A 276 -9.74 11.89 12.83
C MET A 276 -8.67 12.93 12.53
N THR A 277 -8.16 13.64 13.52
CA THR A 277 -7.17 14.72 13.34
C THR A 277 -5.85 14.17 12.84
N VAL A 278 -5.32 13.14 13.49
CA VAL A 278 -4.07 12.48 13.08
C VAL A 278 -4.28 11.69 11.78
N ALA A 279 -5.45 11.07 11.60
CA ALA A 279 -5.79 10.39 10.35
C ALA A 279 -5.82 11.38 9.16
N GLU A 280 -6.39 12.56 9.35
CA GLU A 280 -6.39 13.64 8.36
C GLU A 280 -4.97 14.14 8.08
N GLN A 281 -4.19 14.42 9.13
CA GLN A 281 -2.80 14.86 9.00
C GLN A 281 -1.99 13.87 8.16
N SER A 282 -2.07 12.57 8.47
CA SER A 282 -1.43 11.48 7.72
C SER A 282 -1.85 11.49 6.25
N ALA A 283 -3.14 11.64 5.97
CA ALA A 283 -3.66 11.65 4.60
C ALA A 283 -3.22 12.91 3.83
N ILE A 284 -3.19 14.09 4.45
CA ILE A 284 -2.68 15.33 3.84
C ILE A 284 -1.19 15.21 3.52
N THR A 285 -0.38 14.79 4.49
CA THR A 285 1.07 14.62 4.31
C THR A 285 1.36 13.63 3.18
N SER A 286 0.64 12.51 3.16
CA SER A 286 0.82 11.49 2.13
C SER A 286 0.31 11.95 0.76
N LEU A 287 -0.78 12.72 0.71
CA LEU A 287 -1.26 13.35 -0.52
C LEU A 287 -0.22 14.34 -1.06
N GLN A 288 0.34 15.21 -0.22
CA GLN A 288 1.39 16.16 -0.63
C GLN A 288 2.64 15.44 -1.13
N ALA A 289 2.99 14.29 -0.57
CA ALA A 289 4.13 13.53 -1.05
C ALA A 289 3.82 12.61 -2.25
N SER A 290 2.54 12.41 -2.58
CA SER A 290 2.11 11.63 -3.75
C SER A 290 2.43 12.38 -5.07
N PRO A 291 2.70 11.66 -6.17
CA PRO A 291 2.89 12.28 -7.47
C PRO A 291 1.73 13.20 -7.85
N LYS A 292 2.06 14.45 -8.21
CA LYS A 292 1.10 15.51 -8.58
C LYS A 292 0.10 15.90 -7.48
N HIS A 293 0.26 15.41 -6.25
CA HIS A 293 -0.67 15.64 -5.14
C HIS A 293 -2.08 15.11 -5.41
N THR A 294 -2.18 13.93 -6.04
CA THR A 294 -3.44 13.35 -6.50
C THR A 294 -3.65 11.89 -6.06
N GLY A 295 -2.93 11.39 -5.07
CA GLY A 295 -3.12 10.00 -4.60
C GLY A 295 -4.58 9.68 -4.27
N ALA A 296 -5.19 8.81 -5.09
CA ALA A 296 -6.60 8.45 -5.01
C ALA A 296 -6.98 7.93 -3.62
N ARG A 297 -6.12 7.09 -3.04
CA ARG A 297 -6.32 6.53 -1.70
C ARG A 297 -6.42 7.62 -0.62
N TYR A 298 -5.56 8.62 -0.68
CA TYR A 298 -5.54 9.68 0.32
C TYR A 298 -6.75 10.60 0.18
N LEU A 299 -7.22 10.85 -1.05
CA LEU A 299 -8.48 11.57 -1.30
C LEU A 299 -9.70 10.79 -0.76
N VAL A 300 -9.71 9.45 -0.92
CA VAL A 300 -10.74 8.58 -0.32
C VAL A 300 -10.73 8.71 1.20
N ARG A 301 -9.54 8.63 1.83
CA ARG A 301 -9.39 8.77 3.29
C ARG A 301 -9.82 10.15 3.78
N LEU A 302 -9.40 11.22 3.12
CA LEU A 302 -9.79 12.60 3.45
C LEU A 302 -11.30 12.81 3.34
N ALA A 303 -11.94 12.26 2.29
CA ALA A 303 -13.39 12.30 2.16
C ALA A 303 -14.09 11.61 3.34
N ARG A 304 -13.64 10.40 3.72
CA ARG A 304 -14.23 9.65 4.84
C ARG A 304 -14.03 10.37 6.17
N VAL A 305 -12.81 10.84 6.44
CA VAL A 305 -12.48 11.59 7.66
C VAL A 305 -13.37 12.83 7.79
N ASN A 306 -13.46 13.65 6.74
CA ASN A 306 -14.27 14.87 6.78
C ASN A 306 -15.78 14.57 6.91
N LEU A 307 -16.29 13.49 6.30
CA LEU A 307 -17.69 13.06 6.52
C LEU A 307 -17.95 12.63 7.96
N ILE A 308 -17.02 11.91 8.58
CA ILE A 308 -17.12 11.46 9.96
C ILE A 308 -17.06 12.67 10.91
N SER A 309 -16.11 13.59 10.70
CA SER A 309 -15.97 14.82 11.49
C SER A 309 -17.14 15.81 11.33
N GLY A 310 -18.02 15.62 10.34
CA GLY A 310 -19.15 16.52 10.06
C GLY A 310 -18.81 17.69 9.13
N GLU A 311 -17.59 17.73 8.59
CA GLU A 311 -17.08 18.73 7.66
C GLU A 311 -17.51 18.44 6.21
N GLU A 312 -18.83 18.46 5.97
CA GLU A 312 -19.41 18.06 4.69
C GLU A 312 -18.90 18.87 3.50
N ALA A 313 -18.62 20.16 3.69
CA ALA A 313 -18.11 21.03 2.64
C ALA A 313 -16.69 20.64 2.17
N ALA A 314 -15.83 20.21 3.10
CA ALA A 314 -14.51 19.72 2.77
C ALA A 314 -14.58 18.33 2.12
N ALA A 315 -15.40 17.43 2.68
CA ALA A 315 -15.67 16.12 2.09
C ALA A 315 -16.15 16.23 0.64
N GLN A 316 -17.08 17.15 0.37
CA GLN A 316 -17.65 17.37 -0.96
C GLN A 316 -16.57 17.66 -2.01
N LYS A 317 -15.53 18.45 -1.68
CA LYS A 317 -14.43 18.75 -2.62
C LYS A 317 -13.68 17.48 -3.06
N TYR A 318 -13.38 16.60 -2.11
CA TYR A 318 -12.70 15.33 -2.40
C TYR A 318 -13.61 14.37 -3.17
N LEU A 319 -14.88 14.27 -2.78
CA LEU A 319 -15.88 13.43 -3.45
C LEU A 319 -16.16 13.90 -4.87
N ASP A 320 -16.22 15.22 -5.12
CA ASP A 320 -16.40 15.78 -6.46
C ASP A 320 -15.27 15.39 -7.40
N LEU A 321 -14.03 15.49 -6.93
CA LEU A 321 -12.84 15.08 -7.68
C LEU A 321 -12.89 13.57 -8.00
N LEU A 322 -13.16 12.74 -6.99
CA LEU A 322 -13.25 11.29 -7.12
C LEU A 322 -14.45 10.86 -7.99
N SER A 323 -15.55 11.62 -8.00
CA SER A 323 -16.75 11.34 -8.80
C SER A 323 -16.47 11.33 -10.30
N LYS A 324 -15.46 12.09 -10.74
CA LYS A 324 -15.01 12.22 -12.13
C LYS A 324 -13.97 11.17 -12.53
N THR A 325 -13.86 10.07 -11.78
CA THR A 325 -12.91 8.98 -12.05
C THR A 325 -13.66 7.71 -12.46
N LEU A 326 -12.97 6.79 -13.14
CA LEU A 326 -13.58 5.57 -13.63
C LEU A 326 -13.95 4.60 -12.49
N PHE A 327 -13.02 4.34 -11.56
CA PHE A 327 -13.17 3.30 -10.53
C PHE A 327 -13.74 3.82 -9.20
N TYR A 328 -13.38 5.04 -8.78
CA TYR A 328 -13.92 5.63 -7.54
C TYR A 328 -15.23 6.38 -7.76
N GLY A 329 -15.61 6.68 -9.01
CA GLY A 329 -16.70 7.60 -9.30
C GLY A 329 -18.05 7.15 -8.74
N LYS A 330 -18.36 5.84 -8.80
CA LYS A 330 -19.60 5.30 -8.26
C LYS A 330 -19.64 5.41 -6.73
N TRP A 331 -18.56 5.00 -6.07
CA TRP A 331 -18.42 5.10 -4.62
C TRP A 331 -18.48 6.55 -4.14
N ALA A 332 -17.79 7.47 -4.79
CA ALA A 332 -17.80 8.88 -4.40
C ALA A 332 -19.22 9.49 -4.47
N ARG A 333 -19.98 9.17 -5.53
CA ARG A 333 -21.37 9.62 -5.66
C ARG A 333 -22.31 9.03 -4.61
N SER A 334 -22.07 7.80 -4.14
CA SER A 334 -22.87 7.21 -3.06
C SER A 334 -22.51 7.77 -1.69
N MET A 335 -21.28 8.26 -1.50
CA MET A 335 -20.84 8.88 -0.24
C MET A 335 -21.27 10.35 -0.08
N MET A 336 -21.70 11.01 -1.17
CA MET A 336 -22.12 12.42 -1.13
C MET A 336 -23.28 12.65 -0.14
N PRO A 337 -23.23 13.72 0.68
CA PRO A 337 -24.34 14.13 1.53
C PRO A 337 -25.67 14.17 0.75
N GLY A 338 -26.72 13.59 1.34
CA GLY A 338 -28.04 13.44 0.72
C GLY A 338 -28.21 12.28 -0.27
N ARG A 339 -27.12 11.59 -0.67
CA ARG A 339 -27.17 10.40 -1.56
C ARG A 339 -26.80 9.08 -0.89
N GLN A 340 -26.34 9.14 0.35
CA GLN A 340 -25.96 7.99 1.17
C GLN A 340 -27.16 7.04 1.38
N ASP A 341 -26.92 5.73 1.30
CA ASP A 341 -27.92 4.73 1.67
C ASP A 341 -27.96 4.53 3.19
N ALA A 342 -28.90 3.70 3.67
CA ALA A 342 -29.06 3.46 5.11
C ALA A 342 -27.83 2.76 5.73
N ALA A 343 -27.17 1.89 4.98
CA ALA A 343 -25.98 1.17 5.43
C ALA A 343 -24.78 2.12 5.59
N THR A 344 -24.53 2.99 4.61
CA THR A 344 -23.47 4.00 4.64
C THR A 344 -23.68 4.97 5.80
N ARG A 345 -24.93 5.42 6.03
CA ARG A 345 -25.23 6.28 7.19
C ARG A 345 -24.92 5.57 8.50
N ALA A 346 -25.34 4.31 8.65
CA ALA A 346 -25.07 3.53 9.86
C ALA A 346 -23.55 3.32 10.09
N GLU A 347 -22.76 3.10 9.03
CA GLU A 347 -21.30 3.02 9.12
C GLU A 347 -20.69 4.35 9.60
N LEU A 348 -21.09 5.47 9.00
CA LEU A 348 -20.60 6.80 9.40
C LEU A 348 -21.01 7.13 10.84
N ASP A 349 -22.24 6.80 11.25
CA ASP A 349 -22.73 7.04 12.61
C ASP A 349 -22.01 6.17 13.64
N ALA A 350 -21.68 4.92 13.30
CA ALA A 350 -20.85 4.06 14.14
C ALA A 350 -19.43 4.63 14.31
N ALA A 351 -18.84 5.16 13.24
CA ALA A 351 -17.53 5.82 13.33
C ALA A 351 -17.59 7.12 14.16
N ARG A 352 -18.65 7.93 13.98
CA ARG A 352 -18.92 9.15 14.76
C ARG A 352 -19.05 8.90 16.25
N ALA A 353 -19.58 7.74 16.64
CA ALA A 353 -19.70 7.36 18.05
C ALA A 353 -18.34 7.25 18.75
N ASN A 354 -17.24 7.05 18.01
CA ASN A 354 -15.89 6.90 18.55
C ASN A 354 -15.06 8.21 18.53
N LEU A 355 -15.64 9.33 18.10
CA LEU A 355 -14.91 10.60 18.01
C LEU A 355 -14.63 11.23 19.37
N VAL A 356 -13.49 11.92 19.44
CA VAL A 356 -13.25 12.94 20.46
C VAL A 356 -14.29 14.05 20.30
N ARG A 357 -15.00 14.41 21.37
CA ARG A 357 -16.00 15.50 21.38
C ARG A 357 -15.44 16.85 21.86
N THR A 358 -14.25 16.83 22.43
CA THR A 358 -13.57 18.00 22.98
C THR A 358 -12.34 18.31 22.15
N ASP A 359 -12.27 19.51 21.58
CA ASP A 359 -11.09 19.93 20.84
C ASP A 359 -9.87 20.00 21.79
N PHE A 360 -8.80 19.29 21.44
CA PHE A 360 -7.52 19.43 22.11
C PHE A 360 -6.38 19.32 21.09
N VAL A 361 -5.35 20.14 21.29
CA VAL A 361 -4.16 20.14 20.43
C VAL A 361 -3.28 18.95 20.83
N HIS A 362 -3.03 18.07 19.88
CA HIS A 362 -2.18 16.91 20.07
C HIS A 362 -1.48 16.51 18.76
N HIS A 363 -0.57 15.56 18.90
CA HIS A 363 0.29 15.09 17.83
C HIS A 363 0.44 13.57 17.94
N SER A 364 0.80 12.93 16.83
CA SER A 364 0.99 11.47 16.78
C SER A 364 2.15 10.93 17.63
N ASP A 365 2.99 11.81 18.20
CA ASP A 365 4.12 11.48 19.07
C ASP A 365 3.73 11.32 20.55
N VAL A 366 2.50 11.65 20.92
CA VAL A 366 1.92 11.45 22.26
C VAL A 366 0.73 10.49 22.23
N PRO A 367 0.88 9.26 21.69
CA PRO A 367 -0.25 8.38 21.40
C PRO A 367 -1.08 8.01 22.64
N ARG A 368 -0.43 7.88 23.81
CA ARG A 368 -1.10 7.53 25.06
C ARG A 368 -2.12 8.58 25.48
N SER A 369 -1.75 9.87 25.45
CA SER A 369 -2.66 10.94 25.85
C SER A 369 -3.87 11.03 24.93
N VAL A 370 -3.66 10.84 23.62
CA VAL A 370 -4.74 10.79 22.63
C VAL A 370 -5.71 9.65 22.93
N LEU A 371 -5.19 8.44 23.20
CA LEU A 371 -6.01 7.29 23.55
C LEU A 371 -6.80 7.49 24.85
N LEU A 372 -6.20 8.12 25.87
CA LEU A 372 -6.90 8.49 27.10
C LEU A 372 -8.05 9.46 26.82
N SER A 373 -7.81 10.54 26.08
CA SER A 373 -8.85 11.53 25.75
C SER A 373 -10.00 10.91 24.96
N LEU A 374 -9.73 9.96 24.06
CA LEU A 374 -10.76 9.18 23.38
C LEU A 374 -11.62 8.37 24.36
N LEU A 375 -11.00 7.76 25.38
CA LEU A 375 -11.68 6.93 26.37
C LEU A 375 -12.42 7.72 27.44
N GLU A 376 -11.98 8.94 27.76
CA GLU A 376 -12.71 9.87 28.63
C GLU A 376 -14.09 10.22 28.03
N VAL A 377 -14.12 10.44 26.71
CA VAL A 377 -15.36 10.76 25.97
C VAL A 377 -16.19 9.51 25.69
N ASN A 378 -15.53 8.42 25.25
CA ASN A 378 -16.19 7.15 24.96
C ASN A 378 -15.46 5.97 25.65
N PRO A 379 -15.80 5.68 26.93
CA PRO A 379 -15.21 4.57 27.67
C PRO A 379 -15.47 3.19 27.05
N SER A 380 -16.50 3.08 26.20
CA SER A 380 -16.90 1.84 25.53
C SER A 380 -16.13 1.54 24.25
N ASN A 381 -15.27 2.46 23.80
CA ASN A 381 -14.41 2.26 22.63
C ASN A 381 -13.38 1.17 22.91
N ARG A 382 -13.74 -0.07 22.56
CA ARG A 382 -12.92 -1.26 22.78
C ARG A 382 -11.61 -1.21 22.00
N VAL A 383 -11.59 -0.62 20.82
CA VAL A 383 -10.39 -0.51 19.99
C VAL A 383 -9.38 0.40 20.68
N ALA A 384 -9.77 1.62 21.05
CA ALA A 384 -8.90 2.57 21.75
C ALA A 384 -8.36 1.99 23.07
N ARG A 385 -9.20 1.33 23.87
CA ARG A 385 -8.77 0.70 25.14
C ARG A 385 -7.78 -0.43 24.91
N ASN A 386 -8.03 -1.30 23.94
CA ASN A 386 -7.13 -2.40 23.62
C ASN A 386 -5.77 -1.86 23.11
N TYR A 387 -5.79 -0.81 22.29
CA TYR A 387 -4.59 -0.10 21.86
C TYR A 387 -3.83 0.53 23.01
N LEU A 388 -4.50 1.20 23.96
CA LEU A 388 -3.87 1.81 25.15
C LEU A 388 -3.13 0.75 25.98
N LEU A 389 -3.83 -0.32 26.35
CA LEU A 389 -3.25 -1.40 27.15
C LEU A 389 -2.07 -2.06 26.42
N CYS A 390 -2.24 -2.38 25.13
CA CYS A 390 -1.15 -2.97 24.34
C CYS A 390 0.05 -2.01 24.17
N PHE A 391 -0.21 -0.71 24.07
CA PHE A 391 0.83 0.32 23.96
C PHE A 391 1.67 0.40 25.23
N ASP A 392 1.03 0.39 26.40
CA ASP A 392 1.73 0.39 27.69
C ASP A 392 2.55 -0.90 27.89
N LEU A 393 2.01 -2.07 27.49
CA LEU A 393 2.76 -3.32 27.49
C LEU A 393 4.00 -3.29 26.59
N LEU A 394 3.91 -2.73 25.38
CA LEU A 394 5.08 -2.61 24.49
C LEU A 394 6.12 -1.57 24.98
N ARG A 395 5.73 -0.68 25.90
CA ARG A 395 6.64 0.21 26.63
C ARG A 395 7.22 -0.42 27.90
N TYR A 396 6.75 -1.60 28.28
CA TYR A 396 7.08 -2.28 29.52
C TYR A 396 6.66 -1.48 30.78
N ASP A 397 5.66 -0.61 30.64
CA ASP A 397 5.17 0.26 31.71
C ASP A 397 3.94 -0.38 32.38
N LEU A 398 4.20 -1.16 33.44
CA LEU A 398 3.16 -1.89 34.15
C LEU A 398 2.31 -0.98 35.06
N GLU A 399 2.84 0.14 35.52
CA GLU A 399 2.08 1.06 36.38
C GLU A 399 0.98 1.76 35.58
N GLU A 400 1.35 2.34 34.43
CA GLU A 400 0.40 2.96 33.50
C GLU A 400 -0.63 1.94 33.01
N PHE A 401 -0.20 0.71 32.67
CA PHE A 401 -1.11 -0.36 32.29
C PHE A 401 -2.12 -0.69 33.41
N MET A 402 -1.67 -0.86 34.65
CA MET A 402 -2.55 -1.23 35.77
C MET A 402 -3.52 -0.12 36.17
N GLN A 403 -3.16 1.14 35.94
CA GLN A 403 -4.06 2.28 36.18
C GLN A 403 -5.31 2.22 35.29
N ASP A 404 -5.15 1.79 34.03
CA ASP A 404 -6.23 1.79 33.03
C ASP A 404 -6.86 0.41 32.79
N TYR A 405 -6.27 -0.64 33.36
CA TYR A 405 -6.75 -2.02 33.20
C TYR A 405 -8.06 -2.26 33.96
N ALA A 406 -9.09 -2.70 33.21
CA ALA A 406 -10.38 -3.10 33.75
C ALA A 406 -10.70 -4.54 33.31
N PRO A 407 -10.68 -5.54 34.22
CA PRO A 407 -10.75 -6.96 33.87
C PRO A 407 -12.05 -7.35 33.15
N ASP A 408 -13.18 -6.72 33.51
CA ASP A 408 -14.50 -7.04 32.94
C ASP A 408 -14.72 -6.47 31.54
N MET A 409 -13.90 -5.52 31.08
CA MET A 409 -14.16 -4.80 29.83
C MET A 409 -13.50 -5.45 28.62
N ILE A 410 -12.24 -5.89 28.75
CA ILE A 410 -11.47 -6.53 27.67
C ILE A 410 -10.58 -7.61 28.28
N PRO A 411 -11.14 -8.81 28.57
CA PRO A 411 -10.33 -9.91 29.03
C PRO A 411 -9.41 -10.36 27.89
N ALA A 412 -8.12 -10.46 28.18
CA ALA A 412 -7.16 -11.03 27.25
C ALA A 412 -6.00 -11.69 28.01
N ARG A 413 -5.50 -12.77 27.45
CA ARG A 413 -4.39 -13.56 27.97
C ARG A 413 -3.17 -12.72 28.29
N ILE A 414 -2.74 -11.82 27.40
CA ILE A 414 -1.53 -11.02 27.61
C ILE A 414 -1.68 -10.01 28.76
N TYR A 415 -2.92 -9.60 29.06
CA TYR A 415 -3.21 -8.70 30.18
C TYR A 415 -3.10 -9.45 31.50
N HIS A 416 -3.64 -10.66 31.58
CA HIS A 416 -3.43 -11.52 32.75
C HIS A 416 -1.95 -11.86 32.95
N GLU A 417 -1.21 -12.09 31.87
CA GLU A 417 0.25 -12.29 31.90
C GLU A 417 0.96 -11.06 32.51
N ALA A 418 0.55 -9.83 32.15
CA ALA A 418 1.11 -8.59 32.69
C ALA A 418 0.73 -8.34 34.15
N VAL A 419 -0.55 -8.55 34.51
CA VAL A 419 -1.06 -8.45 35.89
C VAL A 419 -0.25 -9.36 36.82
N LEU A 420 0.05 -10.59 36.39
CA LEU A 420 0.86 -11.52 37.19
C LEU A 420 2.26 -10.99 37.48
N ILE A 421 2.92 -10.34 36.51
CA ILE A 421 4.22 -9.72 36.74
C ILE A 421 4.07 -8.59 37.77
N TRP A 422 3.09 -7.70 37.58
CA TRP A 422 2.89 -6.55 38.46
C TRP A 422 2.56 -6.96 39.91
N LEU A 423 1.66 -7.93 40.09
CA LEU A 423 1.33 -8.48 41.42
C LEU A 423 2.55 -9.11 42.10
N SER A 424 3.40 -9.79 41.32
CA SER A 424 4.65 -10.36 41.83
C SER A 424 5.67 -9.30 42.23
N GLN A 425 5.73 -8.16 41.52
CA GLN A 425 6.66 -7.07 41.83
C GLN A 425 6.27 -6.28 43.09
N HIS A 426 4.98 -6.31 43.45
CA HIS A 426 4.43 -5.61 44.60
C HIS A 426 4.17 -6.50 45.82
N ASP A 427 4.61 -7.76 45.80
CA ASP A 427 4.34 -8.76 46.85
C ASP A 427 2.84 -8.93 47.14
N ARG A 428 1.98 -8.80 46.12
CA ARG A 428 0.51 -8.86 46.21
C ARG A 428 -0.10 -10.16 45.68
N LEU A 429 0.73 -11.15 45.37
CA LEU A 429 0.27 -12.41 44.78
C LEU A 429 -0.56 -13.21 45.80
N SER A 430 -1.88 -13.13 45.70
CA SER A 430 -2.84 -13.83 46.56
C SER A 430 -4.06 -14.28 45.76
N GLU A 431 -4.76 -15.32 46.21
CA GLU A 431 -5.96 -15.83 45.53
C GLU A 431 -7.05 -14.75 45.38
N ALA A 432 -7.20 -13.87 46.37
CA ALA A 432 -8.15 -12.76 46.32
C ALA A 432 -7.80 -11.73 45.23
N GLU A 433 -6.53 -11.38 45.08
CA GLU A 433 -6.08 -10.44 44.04
C GLU A 433 -6.14 -11.07 42.65
N LEU A 434 -5.81 -12.36 42.51
CA LEU A 434 -5.97 -13.09 41.25
C LEU A 434 -7.44 -13.12 40.79
N ALA A 435 -8.36 -13.42 41.71
CA ALA A 435 -9.80 -13.39 41.43
C ALA A 435 -10.28 -11.97 41.07
N ARG A 436 -9.79 -10.93 41.77
CA ARG A 436 -10.12 -9.52 41.51
C ARG A 436 -9.79 -9.09 40.08
N TYR A 437 -8.68 -9.56 39.53
CA TYR A 437 -8.25 -9.23 38.17
C TYR A 437 -8.62 -10.29 37.12
N GLY A 438 -9.46 -11.27 37.48
CA GLY A 438 -9.93 -12.31 36.54
C GLY A 438 -8.83 -13.27 36.07
N VAL A 439 -7.71 -13.36 36.79
CA VAL A 439 -6.60 -14.24 36.44
C VAL A 439 -6.94 -15.67 36.85
N ASP A 440 -7.02 -16.57 35.86
CA ASP A 440 -7.33 -17.97 36.09
C ASP A 440 -6.12 -18.80 36.54
N ALA A 441 -6.40 -19.97 37.12
CA ALA A 441 -5.36 -20.91 37.55
C ALA A 441 -4.52 -21.43 36.37
N ALA A 442 -5.09 -21.46 35.16
CA ALA A 442 -4.38 -21.89 33.96
C ALA A 442 -3.25 -20.93 33.58
N THR A 443 -3.47 -19.62 33.72
CA THR A 443 -2.45 -18.58 33.48
C THR A 443 -1.32 -18.69 34.51
N VAL A 444 -1.63 -18.93 35.79
CA VAL A 444 -0.62 -19.15 36.85
C VAL A 444 0.23 -20.40 36.58
N ASP A 445 -0.42 -21.51 36.27
CA ASP A 445 0.27 -22.77 35.91
C ASP A 445 1.14 -22.60 34.65
N ARG A 446 0.68 -21.81 33.68
CA ARG A 446 1.46 -21.45 32.49
C ARG A 446 2.70 -20.61 32.84
N MET A 447 2.62 -19.69 33.80
CA MET A 447 3.77 -18.89 34.28
C MET A 447 4.82 -19.79 34.94
N ASN A 448 4.39 -20.76 35.75
CA ASN A 448 5.29 -21.74 36.35
C ASN A 448 6.03 -22.57 35.29
N ARG A 449 5.33 -22.97 34.21
CA ARG A 449 5.97 -23.64 33.08
C ARG A 449 6.89 -22.73 32.27
N PHE A 450 6.58 -21.44 32.15
CA PHE A 450 7.44 -20.45 31.51
C PHE A 450 8.80 -20.40 32.21
N GLY A 451 8.83 -20.28 33.55
CA GLY A 451 10.07 -20.22 34.33
C GLY A 451 11.00 -21.44 34.13
N ARG A 452 10.46 -22.62 33.78
CA ARG A 452 11.25 -23.82 33.49
C ARG A 452 11.77 -23.89 32.06
N ALA A 453 11.06 -23.29 31.10
CA ALA A 453 11.41 -23.37 29.67
C ALA A 453 10.96 -22.12 28.89
N PRO A 454 11.58 -20.95 29.10
CA PRO A 454 11.13 -19.68 28.51
C PRO A 454 11.04 -19.71 26.99
N GLY A 455 11.97 -20.41 26.33
CA GLY A 455 12.04 -20.52 24.88
C GLY A 455 10.83 -21.17 24.19
N LYS A 456 9.97 -21.88 24.93
CA LYS A 456 8.70 -22.46 24.41
C LYS A 456 7.54 -21.47 24.40
N TYR A 457 7.69 -20.33 25.05
CA TYR A 457 6.64 -19.35 25.32
C TYR A 457 6.93 -18.00 24.67
N ARG A 458 7.55 -18.01 23.48
CA ARG A 458 7.91 -16.79 22.75
C ARG A 458 6.73 -15.88 22.41
N ASN A 459 5.51 -16.39 22.51
CA ASN A 459 4.27 -15.66 22.24
C ASN A 459 3.57 -15.13 23.50
N THR A 460 4.29 -15.03 24.61
CA THR A 460 3.81 -14.47 25.88
C THR A 460 4.44 -13.11 26.12
N TYR A 461 3.73 -12.25 26.84
CA TYR A 461 4.28 -11.00 27.32
C TYR A 461 5.49 -11.23 28.24
N TRP A 462 5.50 -12.31 29.04
CA TRP A 462 6.63 -12.67 29.90
C TRP A 462 7.95 -12.81 29.14
N TYR A 463 7.91 -13.43 27.97
CA TYR A 463 9.11 -13.60 27.14
C TYR A 463 9.64 -12.26 26.64
N TYR A 464 8.75 -11.37 26.20
CA TYR A 464 9.11 -10.01 25.76
C TYR A 464 9.64 -9.16 26.92
N TYR A 465 8.97 -9.20 28.08
CA TYR A 465 9.39 -8.48 29.28
C TYR A 465 10.76 -8.96 29.78
N MET A 466 11.00 -10.27 29.78
CA MET A 466 12.29 -10.86 30.14
C MET A 466 13.41 -10.41 29.19
N GLN A 467 13.19 -10.41 27.87
CA GLN A 467 14.18 -9.91 26.91
C GLN A 467 14.50 -8.43 27.10
N ALA A 468 13.50 -7.61 27.43
CA ALA A 468 13.71 -6.19 27.69
C ALA A 468 14.53 -5.93 28.96
N LEU A 469 14.37 -6.77 29.99
CA LEU A 469 15.20 -6.73 31.19
C LEU A 469 16.65 -7.15 30.92
N GLU A 470 16.87 -8.17 30.09
CA GLU A 470 18.21 -8.64 29.70
C GLU A 470 18.99 -7.65 28.82
N ALA A 471 18.28 -6.78 28.09
CA ALA A 471 18.87 -5.77 27.21
C ALA A 471 19.26 -4.46 27.91
N ARG A 472 18.87 -4.28 29.18
CA ARG A 472 19.27 -3.16 30.05
C ARG A 472 20.52 -3.53 30.85
#